data_AF-K5Z110-F1
#
_entry.id   AF-K5Z110-F1
#
_cell.length_a   1.000
_cell.length_b   1.000
_cell.length_c   1.000
_cell.angle_alpha   90.00
_cell.angle_beta   90.00
_cell.angle_gamma   90.00
#
_symmetry.space_group_name_H-M   'P 1'
#
loop_
_entity.id
_entity.type
_entity.pdbx_description
1 polymer ?
#
loop_
_entity_poly.entity_id
_entity_poly.type
_entity_poly.pdbx_seq_one_letter_code
_entity_poly.pdbx_strand_id
1 'polypeptide(L)'
;MRRALAALGWAALFAAIGAVLCFAAGDLAADPGHYPLKMQLYFLGLGAAEGLALGLLALCFGGLPGTRATGPAWLGPLRAIWLLLLAGLVMGLATLLPVLLPLDAGLLQSLHTGRVHLPDFHKPLSLMEIVISGELAVALWLVGALRRLGPALAQDGSPAGLAWRPARGQDYALALILALAVILLVLGIFHLLPPDPAKLQSLPSARMLSGPLWALPALLLAICVLAPIVEEILFRGILFAGLASRLGPVWAALLSSLLFAALHAPEKLHYPPGFVDVTLLALINCGLRLRLGSIRPGIALHIAYNTGLLLAAPLLH
;
A
#
# COMPACT_ATOMS: atom_id res chain seq x y z
N MET A 1 3.91 -19.13 22.51
CA MET A 1 5.38 -19.33 22.60
C MET A 1 5.97 -20.11 21.42
N ARG A 2 5.61 -21.38 21.16
CA ARG A 2 6.21 -22.19 20.06
C ARG A 2 6.14 -21.58 18.65
N ARG A 3 4.99 -20.99 18.27
CA ARG A 3 4.84 -20.32 16.96
C ARG A 3 5.68 -19.04 16.82
N ALA A 4 5.84 -18.30 17.92
CA ALA A 4 6.67 -17.08 17.94
C ALA A 4 8.16 -17.44 17.82
N LEU A 5 8.61 -18.47 18.55
CA LEU A 5 9.98 -18.99 18.43
C LEU A 5 10.27 -19.55 17.03
N ALA A 6 9.30 -20.22 16.40
CA ALA A 6 9.44 -20.68 15.02
C ALA A 6 9.55 -19.49 14.03
N ALA A 7 8.74 -18.44 14.20
CA ALA A 7 8.82 -17.25 13.36
C ALA A 7 10.17 -16.52 13.51
N LEU A 8 10.69 -16.42 14.74
CA LEU A 8 12.03 -15.88 15.01
C LEU A 8 13.13 -16.73 14.36
N GLY A 9 13.01 -18.06 14.42
CA GLY A 9 13.93 -18.99 13.76
C GLY A 9 13.95 -18.81 12.23
N TRP A 10 12.79 -18.66 11.60
CA TRP A 10 12.69 -18.37 10.17
C TRP A 10 13.29 -17.01 9.81
N ALA A 11 12.97 -15.96 10.58
CA ALA A 11 13.53 -14.63 10.36
C ALA A 11 15.07 -14.64 10.44
N ALA A 12 15.64 -15.30 11.44
CA ALA A 12 17.09 -15.45 11.59
C ALA A 12 17.73 -16.26 10.45
N LEU A 13 17.08 -17.35 10.01
CA LEU A 13 17.54 -18.16 8.88
C LEU A 13 17.57 -17.35 7.58
N PHE A 14 16.50 -16.62 7.26
CA PHE A 14 16.44 -15.82 6.05
C PHE A 14 17.45 -14.66 6.05
N ALA A 15 17.64 -14.01 7.20
CA ALA A 15 18.71 -13.02 7.37
C ALA A 15 20.10 -13.63 7.13
N ALA A 16 20.38 -14.81 7.71
CA ALA A 16 21.65 -15.50 7.50
C ALA A 16 21.86 -15.89 6.03
N ILE A 17 20.82 -16.39 5.34
CA ILE A 17 20.89 -16.72 3.91
C ILE A 17 21.20 -15.47 3.09
N GLY A 18 20.48 -14.37 3.31
CA GLY A 18 20.72 -13.12 2.59
C GLY A 18 22.14 -12.57 2.80
N ALA A 19 22.63 -12.62 4.04
CA ALA A 19 24.01 -12.24 4.37
C ALA A 19 25.05 -13.09 3.62
N VAL A 20 24.85 -14.41 3.59
CA VAL A 20 25.73 -15.34 2.88
C VAL A 20 25.68 -15.11 1.38
N LEU A 21 24.50 -14.92 0.78
CA LEU A 21 24.35 -14.70 -0.66
C LEU A 21 24.98 -13.38 -1.11
N CYS A 22 24.79 -12.30 -0.36
CA CYS A 22 25.41 -11.00 -0.65
C CYS A 22 26.94 -11.09 -0.51
N PHE A 23 27.44 -11.76 0.53
CA PHE A 23 28.88 -11.99 0.69
C PHE A 23 29.48 -12.89 -0.41
N ALA A 24 28.72 -13.90 -0.86
CA ALA A 24 29.11 -14.81 -1.93
C ALA A 24 28.99 -14.19 -3.35
N ALA A 25 28.37 -13.02 -3.49
CA ALA A 25 28.19 -12.35 -4.76
C ALA A 25 29.42 -11.49 -5.12
N GLY A 26 30.04 -11.79 -6.26
CA GLY A 26 31.02 -10.92 -6.91
C GLY A 26 32.42 -10.91 -6.28
N ASP A 27 33.09 -9.75 -6.38
CA ASP A 27 34.50 -9.56 -6.06
C ASP A 27 34.83 -9.73 -4.56
N LEU A 28 33.84 -9.54 -3.67
CA LEU A 28 34.02 -9.73 -2.23
C LEU A 28 34.35 -11.19 -1.87
N ALA A 29 33.73 -12.15 -2.57
CA ALA A 29 34.00 -13.57 -2.36
C ALA A 29 35.35 -13.99 -2.98
N ALA A 30 35.74 -13.33 -4.07
CA ALA A 30 36.95 -13.65 -4.82
C ALA A 30 38.22 -13.14 -4.11
N ASP A 31 38.18 -11.95 -3.49
CA ASP A 31 39.28 -11.41 -2.69
C ASP A 31 38.76 -10.64 -1.45
N PRO A 32 38.45 -11.36 -0.35
CA PRO A 32 37.96 -10.72 0.88
C PRO A 32 38.98 -9.77 1.51
N GLY A 33 40.28 -9.95 1.24
CA GLY A 33 41.34 -9.10 1.78
C GLY A 33 41.43 -7.73 1.10
N HIS A 34 40.85 -7.60 -0.08
CA HIS A 34 40.88 -6.38 -0.88
C HIS A 34 40.10 -5.22 -0.24
N TYR A 35 39.06 -5.53 0.55
CA TYR A 35 38.15 -4.52 1.11
C TYR A 35 38.32 -4.34 2.62
N PRO A 36 38.21 -3.10 3.16
CA PRO A 36 38.28 -2.86 4.61
C PRO A 36 37.19 -3.63 5.37
N LEU A 37 37.51 -4.15 6.57
CA LEU A 37 36.58 -4.94 7.39
C LEU A 37 35.23 -4.25 7.62
N LYS A 38 35.22 -2.93 7.89
CA LYS A 38 33.97 -2.17 8.07
C LYS A 38 33.04 -2.33 6.87
N MET A 39 33.60 -2.37 5.67
CA MET A 39 32.86 -2.48 4.42
C MET A 39 32.27 -3.87 4.23
N GLN A 40 33.05 -4.91 4.51
CA GLN A 40 32.56 -6.28 4.49
C GLN A 40 31.38 -6.46 5.46
N LEU A 41 31.47 -5.86 6.65
CA LEU A 41 30.38 -5.86 7.63
C LEU A 41 29.14 -5.11 7.14
N TYR A 42 29.30 -4.02 6.38
CA TYR A 42 28.17 -3.30 5.76
C TYR A 42 27.44 -4.17 4.74
N PHE A 43 28.16 -4.82 3.81
CA PHE A 43 27.54 -5.74 2.83
C PHE A 43 26.81 -6.90 3.51
N LEU A 44 27.43 -7.48 4.54
CA LEU A 44 26.83 -8.56 5.30
C LEU A 44 25.55 -8.10 6.02
N GLY A 45 25.52 -6.87 6.51
CA GLY A 45 24.33 -6.23 7.09
C GLY A 45 23.23 -5.94 6.06
N LEU A 46 23.58 -5.46 4.87
CA LEU A 46 22.61 -5.19 3.79
C LEU A 46 21.98 -6.49 3.29
N GLY A 47 22.79 -7.51 2.96
CA GLY A 47 22.28 -8.83 2.60
C GLY A 47 21.41 -9.45 3.70
N ALA A 48 21.79 -9.28 4.97
CA ALA A 48 20.96 -9.72 6.09
C ALA A 48 19.59 -9.01 6.12
N ALA A 49 19.55 -7.71 5.82
CA ALA A 49 18.32 -6.93 5.76
C ALA A 49 17.42 -7.37 4.60
N GLU A 50 17.98 -7.63 3.42
CA GLU A 50 17.24 -8.15 2.26
C GLU A 50 16.65 -9.53 2.53
N GLY A 51 17.49 -10.44 3.04
CA GLY A 51 17.07 -11.77 3.44
C GLY A 51 15.95 -11.71 4.47
N LEU A 52 16.11 -10.91 5.52
CA LEU A 52 15.09 -10.70 6.53
C LEU A 52 13.78 -10.17 5.93
N ALA A 53 13.84 -9.17 5.05
CA ALA A 53 12.66 -8.59 4.41
C ALA A 53 11.88 -9.63 3.60
N LEU A 54 12.58 -10.42 2.78
CA LEU A 54 11.98 -11.51 1.99
C LEU A 54 11.40 -12.61 2.88
N GLY A 55 12.12 -12.99 3.94
CA GLY A 55 11.67 -14.01 4.89
C GLY A 55 10.41 -13.59 5.64
N LEU A 56 10.37 -12.34 6.13
CA LEU A 56 9.19 -11.79 6.80
C LEU A 56 8.01 -11.65 5.83
N LEU A 57 8.27 -11.23 4.58
CA LEU A 57 7.24 -11.19 3.54
C LEU A 57 6.66 -12.59 3.30
N ALA A 58 7.50 -13.61 3.11
CA ALA A 58 7.07 -15.00 2.95
C ALA A 58 6.23 -15.49 4.15
N LEU A 59 6.61 -15.13 5.38
CA LEU A 59 5.83 -15.44 6.58
C LEU A 59 4.47 -14.74 6.59
N CYS A 60 4.36 -13.50 6.12
CA CYS A 60 3.10 -12.78 6.01
C CYS A 60 2.11 -13.47 5.04
N PHE A 61 2.62 -14.01 3.93
CA PHE A 61 1.83 -14.83 2.99
C PHE A 61 1.50 -16.21 3.58
N GLY A 62 2.45 -16.83 4.28
CA GLY A 62 2.27 -18.13 4.93
C GLY A 62 1.26 -18.10 6.08
N GLY A 63 1.23 -17.02 6.86
CA GLY A 63 0.44 -16.84 8.08
C GLY A 63 -1.02 -16.40 7.88
N LEU A 64 -1.47 -16.26 6.63
CA LEU A 64 -2.84 -15.84 6.34
C LEU A 64 -3.87 -16.79 6.96
N PRO A 65 -4.92 -16.26 7.61
CA PRO A 65 -5.93 -17.07 8.26
C PRO A 65 -6.65 -17.98 7.26
N GLY A 66 -6.79 -19.26 7.61
CA GLY A 66 -7.59 -20.22 6.83
C GLY A 66 -9.08 -20.22 7.18
N THR A 67 -9.84 -21.03 6.43
CA THR A 67 -11.30 -21.24 6.51
C THR A 67 -11.85 -21.78 7.84
N ARG A 68 -11.01 -21.98 8.87
CA ARG A 68 -11.47 -22.50 10.18
C ARG A 68 -12.34 -21.52 10.98
N ALA A 69 -12.53 -20.31 10.49
CA ALA A 69 -13.38 -19.31 11.13
C ALA A 69 -14.84 -19.53 10.69
N THR A 70 -15.71 -19.83 11.65
CA THR A 70 -17.15 -20.03 11.41
C THR A 70 -17.95 -18.83 11.89
N GLY A 71 -18.86 -18.33 11.05
CA GLY A 71 -19.83 -17.28 11.38
C GLY A 71 -19.48 -15.86 10.91
N PRO A 72 -20.48 -14.96 10.78
CA PRO A 72 -20.32 -13.60 10.24
C PRO A 72 -19.49 -12.65 11.11
N ALA A 73 -19.26 -12.97 12.39
CA ALA A 73 -18.50 -12.13 13.33
C ALA A 73 -17.00 -12.49 13.42
N TRP A 74 -16.49 -13.33 12.52
CA TRP A 74 -15.12 -13.85 12.60
C TRP A 74 -14.04 -12.75 12.53
N LEU A 75 -14.38 -11.59 11.95
CA LEU A 75 -13.53 -10.45 11.65
C LEU A 75 -13.38 -9.42 12.78
N GLY A 76 -14.00 -9.64 13.95
CA GLY A 76 -14.14 -8.63 15.02
C GLY A 76 -12.94 -7.70 15.25
N PRO A 77 -13.14 -6.49 15.82
CA PRO A 77 -12.30 -5.30 15.60
C PRO A 77 -10.79 -5.53 15.68
N LEU A 78 -10.33 -6.27 16.68
CA LEU A 78 -8.92 -6.60 16.87
C LEU A 78 -8.33 -7.29 15.65
N ARG A 79 -9.01 -8.30 15.10
CA ARG A 79 -8.53 -9.05 13.93
C ARG A 79 -8.49 -8.19 12.68
N ALA A 80 -9.48 -7.31 12.50
CA ALA A 80 -9.47 -6.36 11.38
C ALA A 80 -8.30 -5.37 11.48
N ILE A 81 -8.04 -4.83 12.67
CA ILE A 81 -6.87 -3.97 12.93
C ILE A 81 -5.57 -4.75 12.68
N TRP A 82 -5.47 -5.99 13.17
CA TRP A 82 -4.30 -6.84 12.92
C TRP A 82 -4.07 -7.09 11.42
N LEU A 83 -5.12 -7.33 10.64
CA LEU A 83 -5.01 -7.51 9.19
C LEU A 83 -4.59 -6.22 8.48
N LEU A 84 -5.08 -5.06 8.93
CA LEU A 84 -4.67 -3.76 8.40
C LEU A 84 -3.19 -3.48 8.69
N LEU A 85 -2.74 -3.73 9.93
CA LEU A 85 -1.32 -3.60 10.30
C LEU A 85 -0.44 -4.58 9.53
N LEU A 86 -0.91 -5.82 9.33
CA LEU A 86 -0.19 -6.81 8.55
C LEU A 86 -0.09 -6.42 7.07
N ALA A 87 -1.13 -5.82 6.50
CA ALA A 87 -1.09 -5.25 5.15
C ALA A 87 -0.05 -4.12 5.05
N GLY A 88 -0.03 -3.22 6.03
CA GLY A 88 1.00 -2.17 6.12
C GLY A 88 2.42 -2.73 6.27
N LEU A 89 2.59 -3.82 7.04
CA LEU A 89 3.87 -4.52 7.14
C LEU A 89 4.29 -5.15 5.81
N VAL A 90 3.39 -5.83 5.10
CA VAL A 90 3.66 -6.40 3.77
C VAL A 90 4.11 -5.31 2.80
N MET A 91 3.38 -4.19 2.77
CA MET A 91 3.72 -3.04 1.94
C MET A 91 5.11 -2.48 2.31
N GLY A 92 5.36 -2.25 3.59
CA GLY A 92 6.65 -1.73 4.08
C GLY A 92 7.83 -2.67 3.83
N LEU A 93 7.67 -3.99 3.98
CA LEU A 93 8.73 -4.94 3.67
C LEU A 93 9.04 -4.99 2.17
N ALA A 94 8.00 -4.88 1.33
CA ALA A 94 8.17 -4.87 -0.12
C ALA A 94 8.82 -3.57 -0.65
N THR A 95 8.67 -2.45 0.07
CA THR A 95 9.34 -1.20 -0.28
C THR A 95 10.80 -1.16 0.13
N LEU A 96 11.25 -2.03 1.05
CA LEU A 96 12.66 -2.11 1.44
C LEU A 96 13.54 -2.59 0.30
N LEU A 97 13.09 -3.54 -0.52
CA LEU A 97 13.90 -4.11 -1.58
C LEU A 97 14.38 -3.08 -2.63
N PRO A 98 13.52 -2.21 -3.22
CA PRO A 98 13.97 -1.14 -4.11
C PRO A 98 14.81 -0.05 -3.41
N VAL A 99 14.92 -0.07 -2.08
CA VAL A 99 15.85 0.79 -1.33
C VAL A 99 17.19 0.12 -1.10
N LEU A 100 17.20 -1.16 -0.71
CA LEU A 100 18.41 -1.91 -0.37
C LEU A 100 19.26 -2.23 -1.61
N LEU A 101 18.65 -2.65 -2.71
CA LEU A 101 19.40 -3.04 -3.92
C LEU A 101 20.22 -1.88 -4.53
N PRO A 102 19.69 -0.64 -4.68
CA PRO A 102 20.51 0.48 -5.15
C PRO A 102 21.57 0.93 -4.15
N LEU A 103 21.35 0.71 -2.84
CA LEU A 103 22.39 0.97 -1.82
C LEU A 103 23.57 0.01 -2.02
N ASP A 104 23.29 -1.27 -2.21
CA ASP A 104 24.31 -2.28 -2.50
C ASP A 104 25.10 -1.93 -3.78
N ALA A 105 24.38 -1.59 -4.85
CA ALA A 105 25.01 -1.21 -6.12
C ALA A 105 25.87 0.06 -6.00
N GLY A 106 25.37 1.09 -5.32
CA GLY A 106 26.12 2.33 -5.07
C GLY A 106 27.36 2.09 -4.22
N LEU A 107 27.27 1.20 -3.24
CA LEU A 107 28.39 0.81 -2.39
C LEU A 107 29.48 0.06 -3.18
N LEU A 108 29.08 -0.89 -4.03
CA LEU A 108 29.99 -1.60 -4.94
C LEU A 108 30.65 -0.66 -5.96
N GLN A 109 29.91 0.31 -6.47
CA GLN A 109 30.48 1.32 -7.37
C GLN A 109 31.45 2.24 -6.63
N SER A 110 31.14 2.58 -5.38
CA SER A 110 32.02 3.40 -4.54
C SER A 110 33.36 2.72 -4.30
N LEU A 111 33.34 1.41 -4.14
CA LEU A 111 34.55 0.59 -4.04
C LEU A 111 35.40 0.65 -5.30
N HIS A 112 34.78 0.37 -6.44
CA HIS A 112 35.49 0.28 -7.71
C HIS A 112 36.13 1.60 -8.13
N THR A 113 35.52 2.73 -7.77
CA THR A 113 35.91 4.05 -8.25
C THR A 113 36.68 4.89 -7.21
N GLY A 114 36.65 4.49 -5.93
CA GLY A 114 37.19 5.29 -4.82
C GLY A 114 36.41 6.58 -4.54
N ARG A 115 35.20 6.74 -5.10
CA ARG A 115 34.33 7.92 -4.89
C ARG A 115 33.03 7.50 -4.23
N VAL A 116 32.42 8.37 -3.43
CA VAL A 116 31.13 8.04 -2.80
C VAL A 116 30.01 8.12 -3.83
N HIS A 117 29.34 7.00 -4.07
CA HIS A 117 28.16 6.86 -4.91
C HIS A 117 26.98 6.41 -4.04
N LEU A 118 26.16 7.37 -3.60
CA LEU A 118 24.90 7.07 -2.88
C LEU A 118 23.70 7.23 -3.84
N PRO A 119 22.74 6.29 -3.83
CA PRO A 119 21.50 6.44 -4.59
C PRO A 119 20.68 7.63 -4.07
N ASP A 120 20.08 8.36 -5.00
CA ASP A 120 19.15 9.44 -4.69
C ASP A 120 17.70 8.93 -4.81
N PHE A 121 17.09 8.63 -3.66
CA PHE A 121 15.73 8.12 -3.57
C PHE A 121 14.64 9.17 -3.85
N HIS A 122 15.02 10.43 -4.04
CA HIS A 122 14.08 11.48 -4.44
C HIS A 122 13.85 11.52 -5.95
N LYS A 123 14.60 10.73 -6.72
CA LYS A 123 14.41 10.60 -8.17
C LYS A 123 13.06 9.97 -8.49
N PRO A 124 12.38 10.43 -9.56
CA PRO A 124 11.06 9.92 -9.94
C PRO A 124 10.99 8.40 -10.05
N LEU A 125 11.97 7.77 -10.70
CA LEU A 125 11.98 6.32 -10.92
C LEU A 125 12.08 5.53 -9.61
N SER A 126 12.93 5.95 -8.67
CA SER A 126 13.06 5.30 -7.36
C SER A 126 11.77 5.39 -6.55
N LEU A 127 11.11 6.56 -6.58
CA LEU A 127 9.80 6.72 -5.93
C LEU A 127 8.72 5.83 -6.58
N MET A 128 8.71 5.72 -7.92
CA MET A 128 7.80 4.80 -8.62
C MET A 128 8.04 3.35 -8.20
N GLU A 129 9.29 2.90 -8.17
CA GLU A 129 9.65 1.53 -7.80
C GLU A 129 9.19 1.20 -6.37
N ILE A 130 9.41 2.11 -5.42
CA ILE A 130 8.98 2.00 -4.02
C ILE A 130 7.45 1.86 -3.94
N VAL A 131 6.70 2.74 -4.61
CA VAL A 131 5.23 2.71 -4.55
C VAL A 131 4.68 1.46 -5.25
N ILE A 132 5.15 1.16 -6.45
CA ILE A 132 4.69 0.01 -7.24
C ILE A 132 4.98 -1.30 -6.51
N SER A 133 6.16 -1.47 -5.89
CA SER A 133 6.50 -2.70 -5.18
C SER A 133 5.61 -2.91 -3.94
N GLY A 134 5.36 -1.85 -3.18
CA GLY A 134 4.47 -1.86 -2.02
C GLY A 134 3.04 -2.25 -2.40
N GLU A 135 2.47 -1.56 -3.39
CA GLU A 135 1.11 -1.78 -3.86
C GLU A 135 0.91 -3.18 -4.46
N LEU A 136 1.87 -3.64 -5.27
CA LEU A 136 1.82 -4.97 -5.85
C LEU A 136 1.88 -6.07 -4.79
N ALA A 137 2.77 -5.93 -3.79
CA ALA A 137 2.91 -6.92 -2.74
C ALA A 137 1.65 -7.04 -1.88
N VAL A 138 1.07 -5.92 -1.46
CA VAL A 138 -0.17 -5.94 -0.66
C VAL A 138 -1.36 -6.44 -1.48
N ALA A 139 -1.45 -6.11 -2.77
CA ALA A 139 -2.50 -6.64 -3.63
C ALA A 139 -2.39 -8.16 -3.81
N LEU A 140 -1.20 -8.70 -4.07
CA LEU A 140 -0.96 -10.14 -4.14
C LEU A 140 -1.27 -10.84 -2.82
N TRP A 141 -0.91 -10.21 -1.71
CA TRP A 141 -1.22 -10.70 -0.37
C TRP A 141 -2.73 -10.74 -0.12
N LEU A 142 -3.48 -9.71 -0.51
CA LEU A 142 -4.95 -9.67 -0.43
C LEU A 142 -5.60 -10.73 -1.31
N VAL A 143 -5.11 -10.96 -2.53
CA VAL A 143 -5.59 -12.06 -3.39
C VAL A 143 -5.39 -13.40 -2.69
N GLY A 144 -4.22 -13.64 -2.10
CA GLY A 144 -3.96 -14.83 -1.29
C GLY A 144 -4.90 -14.95 -0.09
N ALA A 145 -5.16 -13.84 0.61
CA ALA A 145 -6.05 -13.78 1.77
C ALA A 145 -7.49 -14.14 1.39
N LEU A 146 -8.03 -13.49 0.35
CA LEU A 146 -9.39 -13.73 -0.15
C LEU A 146 -9.57 -15.18 -0.62
N ARG A 147 -8.58 -15.76 -1.31
CA ARG A 147 -8.60 -17.17 -1.73
C ARG A 147 -8.65 -18.12 -0.53
N ARG A 148 -7.90 -17.84 0.54
CA ARG A 148 -7.89 -18.68 1.76
C ARG A 148 -9.14 -18.55 2.62
N LEU A 149 -9.82 -17.40 2.59
CA LEU A 149 -11.10 -17.20 3.28
C LEU A 149 -12.24 -17.95 2.59
N GLY A 150 -12.18 -18.05 1.26
CA GLY A 150 -13.20 -18.68 0.45
C GLY A 150 -14.36 -17.74 0.07
N PRO A 151 -15.12 -18.08 -0.99
CA PRO A 151 -16.10 -17.18 -1.59
C PRO A 151 -17.25 -16.82 -0.65
N ALA A 152 -17.68 -17.74 0.22
CA ALA A 152 -18.80 -17.49 1.14
C ALA A 152 -18.53 -16.34 2.12
N LEU A 153 -17.35 -16.33 2.76
CA LEU A 153 -16.97 -15.26 3.69
C LEU A 153 -16.60 -13.97 2.97
N ALA A 154 -15.99 -14.07 1.78
CA ALA A 154 -15.65 -12.90 0.99
C ALA A 154 -16.90 -12.15 0.48
N GLN A 155 -17.94 -12.89 0.10
CA GLN A 155 -19.16 -12.33 -0.50
C GLN A 155 -20.24 -11.94 0.52
N ASP A 156 -20.03 -12.15 1.81
CA ASP A 156 -20.98 -11.71 2.84
C ASP A 156 -21.16 -10.19 2.77
N GLY A 157 -22.37 -9.76 2.39
CA GLY A 157 -22.74 -8.35 2.22
C GLY A 157 -23.32 -7.72 3.49
N SER A 158 -23.37 -8.45 4.61
CA SER A 158 -23.79 -7.90 5.89
C SER A 158 -22.82 -6.81 6.36
N PRO A 159 -23.22 -5.92 7.29
CA PRO A 159 -22.31 -4.92 7.84
C PRO A 159 -21.01 -5.50 8.43
N ALA A 160 -21.04 -6.75 8.92
CA ALA A 160 -19.89 -7.46 9.47
C ALA A 160 -19.15 -8.34 8.44
N GLY A 161 -19.59 -8.36 7.18
CA GLY A 161 -19.01 -9.13 6.09
C GLY A 161 -18.08 -8.30 5.20
N LEU A 162 -17.21 -8.97 4.43
CA LEU A 162 -16.24 -8.32 3.55
C LEU A 162 -16.87 -7.60 2.35
N ALA A 163 -18.09 -7.98 1.95
CA ALA A 163 -18.83 -7.39 0.84
C ALA A 163 -18.07 -7.40 -0.51
N TRP A 164 -17.18 -8.37 -0.74
CA TRP A 164 -16.51 -8.62 -2.02
C TRP A 164 -17.44 -9.33 -3.01
N ARG A 165 -18.50 -8.64 -3.45
CA ARG A 165 -19.53 -9.21 -4.33
C ARG A 165 -19.96 -8.24 -5.44
N PRO A 166 -20.45 -8.74 -6.59
CA PRO A 166 -21.02 -7.88 -7.63
C PRO A 166 -22.25 -7.10 -7.15
N ALA A 167 -22.46 -5.94 -7.76
CA ALA A 167 -23.65 -5.08 -7.63
C ALA A 167 -24.35 -4.94 -8.99
N ARG A 168 -25.49 -4.25 -9.04
CA ARG A 168 -26.25 -4.03 -10.29
C ARG A 168 -25.57 -2.95 -11.13
N GLY A 169 -25.77 -2.97 -12.45
CA GLY A 169 -25.17 -1.97 -13.37
C GLY A 169 -25.47 -0.51 -12.97
N GLN A 170 -26.71 -0.24 -12.55
CA GLN A 170 -27.14 1.08 -12.05
C GLN A 170 -26.35 1.56 -10.82
N ASP A 171 -25.83 0.64 -10.00
CA ASP A 171 -25.07 0.98 -8.79
C ASP A 171 -23.67 1.49 -9.16
N TYR A 172 -23.08 0.92 -10.23
CA TYR A 172 -21.84 1.44 -10.81
C TYR A 172 -22.06 2.79 -11.51
N ALA A 173 -23.20 2.97 -12.21
CA ALA A 173 -23.54 4.26 -12.79
C ALA A 173 -23.68 5.34 -11.70
N LEU A 174 -24.36 5.04 -10.59
CA LEU A 174 -24.44 5.92 -9.43
C LEU A 174 -23.04 6.24 -8.86
N ALA A 175 -22.18 5.23 -8.72
CA ALA A 175 -20.81 5.42 -8.27
C ALA A 175 -20.01 6.37 -9.17
N LEU A 176 -20.14 6.27 -10.49
CA LEU A 176 -19.47 7.17 -11.44
C LEU A 176 -20.02 8.61 -11.38
N ILE A 177 -21.34 8.77 -11.21
CA ILE A 177 -21.96 10.09 -11.01
C ILE A 177 -21.44 10.74 -9.72
N LEU A 178 -21.36 9.96 -8.63
CA LEU A 178 -20.82 10.44 -7.37
C LEU A 178 -19.33 10.78 -7.50
N ALA A 179 -18.54 9.98 -8.22
CA ALA A 179 -17.13 10.31 -8.49
C ALA A 179 -17.01 11.66 -9.21
N LEU A 180 -17.80 11.88 -10.27
CA LEU A 180 -17.84 13.16 -10.98
C LEU A 180 -18.23 14.31 -10.05
N ALA A 181 -19.25 14.14 -9.22
CA ALA A 181 -19.68 15.16 -8.27
C ALA A 181 -18.57 15.53 -7.27
N VAL A 182 -17.83 14.54 -6.75
CA VAL A 182 -16.69 14.77 -5.86
C VAL A 182 -15.55 15.47 -6.62
N ILE A 183 -15.22 15.04 -7.84
CA ILE A 183 -14.20 15.70 -8.68
C ILE A 183 -14.55 17.19 -8.86
N LEU A 184 -15.78 17.50 -9.29
CA LEU A 184 -16.21 18.89 -9.52
C LEU A 184 -16.15 19.72 -8.24
N LEU A 185 -16.52 19.13 -7.09
CA LEU A 185 -16.38 19.78 -5.79
C LEU A 185 -14.91 20.09 -5.47
N VAL A 186 -13.99 19.14 -5.69
CA VAL A 186 -12.56 19.32 -5.43
C VAL A 186 -11.97 20.41 -6.34
N LEU A 187 -12.31 20.40 -7.63
CA LEU A 187 -11.90 21.46 -8.55
C LEU A 187 -12.44 22.83 -8.09
N GLY A 188 -13.69 22.90 -7.63
CA GLY A 188 -14.27 24.10 -7.04
C GLY A 188 -13.52 24.57 -5.79
N ILE A 189 -13.14 23.66 -4.89
CA ILE A 189 -12.32 23.98 -3.70
C ILE A 189 -10.96 24.52 -4.13
N PHE A 190 -10.31 23.91 -5.12
CA PHE A 190 -9.00 24.38 -5.59
C PHE A 190 -9.08 25.73 -6.29
N HIS A 191 -10.19 26.03 -6.99
CA HIS A 191 -10.42 27.37 -7.53
C HIS A 191 -10.64 28.43 -6.43
N LEU A 192 -11.36 28.10 -5.37
CA LEU A 192 -11.65 29.03 -4.27
C LEU A 192 -10.49 29.18 -3.27
N LEU A 193 -9.72 28.11 -3.08
CA LEU A 193 -8.60 28.00 -2.16
C LEU A 193 -7.39 27.43 -2.91
N PRO A 194 -6.72 28.20 -3.78
CA PRO A 194 -5.65 27.67 -4.60
C PRO A 194 -4.49 27.13 -3.75
N PRO A 195 -4.02 25.89 -4.01
CA PRO A 195 -2.85 25.35 -3.35
C PRO A 195 -1.57 26.04 -3.87
N ASP A 196 -0.55 26.10 -3.02
CA ASP A 196 0.78 26.59 -3.40
C ASP A 196 1.44 25.60 -4.40
N PRO A 197 1.69 26.01 -5.67
CA PRO A 197 2.24 25.12 -6.69
C PRO A 197 3.62 24.57 -6.32
N ALA A 198 4.46 25.37 -5.64
CA ALA A 198 5.80 24.94 -5.25
C ALA A 198 5.74 23.84 -4.18
N LYS A 199 4.78 23.94 -3.24
CA LYS A 199 4.56 22.88 -2.25
C LYS A 199 4.01 21.62 -2.90
N LEU A 200 3.06 21.71 -3.82
CA LEU A 200 2.52 20.56 -4.54
C LEU A 200 3.61 19.83 -5.34
N GLN A 201 4.42 20.57 -6.11
CA GLN A 201 5.52 19.99 -6.90
C GLN A 201 6.61 19.37 -6.03
N SER A 202 6.73 19.80 -4.77
CA SER A 202 7.69 19.22 -3.83
C SER A 202 7.28 17.84 -3.31
N LEU A 203 6.00 17.46 -3.44
CA LEU A 203 5.47 16.18 -2.95
C LEU A 203 6.06 15.00 -3.72
N PRO A 204 6.30 13.85 -3.05
CA PRO A 204 6.76 12.64 -3.71
C PRO A 204 5.85 12.20 -4.88
N SER A 205 4.52 12.30 -4.69
CA SER A 205 3.52 11.94 -5.71
C SER A 205 3.63 12.79 -6.97
N ALA A 206 3.88 14.10 -6.84
CA ALA A 206 4.10 14.98 -7.98
C ALA A 206 5.42 14.65 -8.71
N ARG A 207 6.49 14.36 -7.96
CA ARG A 207 7.79 13.96 -8.54
C ARG A 207 7.69 12.67 -9.33
N MET A 208 6.93 11.69 -8.83
CA MET A 208 6.69 10.44 -9.57
C MET A 208 6.06 10.71 -10.95
N LEU A 209 5.13 11.66 -11.06
CA LEU A 209 4.53 11.98 -12.37
C LEU A 209 5.51 12.64 -13.36
N SER A 210 6.62 13.20 -12.90
CA SER A 210 7.71 13.71 -13.74
C SER A 210 8.74 12.65 -14.19
N GLY A 211 8.49 11.37 -13.91
CA GLY A 211 9.41 10.30 -14.29
C GLY A 211 9.37 9.91 -15.76
N PRO A 212 10.15 8.90 -16.16
CA PRO A 212 10.27 8.53 -17.56
C PRO A 212 8.95 7.98 -18.12
N LEU A 213 8.60 8.38 -19.35
CA LEU A 213 7.32 8.06 -19.98
C LEU A 213 7.02 6.55 -20.05
N TRP A 214 8.06 5.72 -20.19
CA TRP A 214 7.90 4.25 -20.24
C TRP A 214 7.43 3.65 -18.92
N ALA A 215 7.69 4.31 -17.78
CA ALA A 215 7.32 3.85 -16.45
C ALA A 215 5.95 4.36 -16.00
N LEU A 216 5.44 5.43 -16.62
CA LEU A 216 4.15 6.03 -16.28
C LEU A 216 2.98 5.03 -16.33
N PRO A 217 2.81 4.17 -17.35
CA PRO A 217 1.68 3.24 -17.37
C PRO A 217 1.62 2.33 -16.14
N ALA A 218 2.78 1.83 -15.67
CA ALA A 218 2.85 0.99 -14.47
C ALA A 218 2.51 1.79 -13.21
N LEU A 219 3.01 3.03 -13.10
CA LEU A 219 2.66 3.93 -12.02
C LEU A 219 1.14 4.20 -11.99
N LEU A 220 0.55 4.57 -13.13
CA LEU A 220 -0.88 4.88 -13.24
C LEU A 220 -1.75 3.69 -12.87
N LEU A 221 -1.36 2.48 -13.31
CA LEU A 221 -2.03 1.26 -12.90
C LEU A 221 -1.96 1.06 -11.39
N ALA A 222 -0.81 1.33 -10.77
CA ALA A 222 -0.65 1.22 -9.32
C ALA A 222 -1.53 2.23 -8.58
N ILE A 223 -1.45 3.53 -8.88
CA ILE A 223 -2.12 4.57 -8.07
C ILE A 223 -3.59 4.81 -8.45
N CYS A 224 -4.00 4.56 -9.69
CA CYS A 224 -5.38 4.81 -10.14
C CYS A 224 -6.25 3.56 -10.09
N VAL A 225 -5.67 2.35 -10.03
CA VAL A 225 -6.42 1.10 -10.07
C VAL A 225 -6.10 0.21 -8.88
N LEU A 226 -4.83 -0.13 -8.69
CA LEU A 226 -4.43 -1.11 -7.67
C LEU A 226 -4.66 -0.57 -6.26
N ALA A 227 -4.18 0.63 -5.96
CA ALA A 227 -4.34 1.28 -4.67
C ALA A 227 -5.82 1.44 -4.30
N PRO A 228 -6.73 1.98 -5.16
CA PRO A 228 -8.16 2.00 -4.87
C PRO A 228 -8.77 0.62 -4.55
N ILE A 229 -8.37 -0.44 -5.26
CA ILE A 229 -8.85 -1.80 -4.97
C ILE A 229 -8.37 -2.26 -3.60
N VAL A 230 -7.07 -2.11 -3.32
CA VAL A 230 -6.42 -2.49 -2.06
C VAL A 230 -7.07 -1.75 -0.90
N GLU A 231 -7.17 -0.43 -1.01
CA GLU A 231 -7.72 0.46 0.01
C GLU A 231 -9.19 0.14 0.30
N GLU A 232 -10.04 -0.04 -0.71
CA GLU A 232 -11.43 -0.39 -0.47
C GLU A 232 -11.59 -1.78 0.16
N ILE A 233 -10.74 -2.75 -0.19
CA ILE A 233 -10.74 -4.06 0.49
C ILE A 233 -10.30 -3.91 1.95
N LEU A 234 -9.26 -3.13 2.24
CA LEU A 234 -8.72 -2.97 3.60
C LEU A 234 -9.65 -2.14 4.49
N PHE A 235 -10.13 -0.99 4.02
CA PHE A 235 -10.90 -0.05 4.84
C PHE A 235 -12.39 -0.36 4.86
N ARG A 236 -12.96 -0.66 3.69
CA ARG A 236 -14.38 -0.98 3.59
C ARG A 236 -14.52 -2.46 3.88
N GLY A 237 -13.89 -3.36 3.12
CA GLY A 237 -13.99 -4.79 3.39
C GLY A 237 -13.63 -5.18 4.83
N ILE A 238 -12.37 -5.02 5.24
CA ILE A 238 -11.83 -5.60 6.48
C ILE A 238 -12.09 -4.73 7.70
N LEU A 239 -11.57 -3.50 7.72
CA LEU A 239 -11.59 -2.61 8.89
C LEU A 239 -13.02 -2.30 9.33
N PHE A 240 -13.85 -1.80 8.41
CA PHE A 240 -15.23 -1.51 8.74
C PHE A 240 -15.98 -2.77 9.16
N ALA A 241 -15.83 -3.91 8.48
CA ALA A 241 -16.54 -5.14 8.88
C ALA A 241 -16.22 -5.52 10.33
N GLY A 242 -14.93 -5.48 10.69
CA GLY A 242 -14.47 -5.71 12.05
C GLY A 242 -15.11 -4.74 13.04
N LEU A 243 -15.08 -3.44 12.76
CA LEU A 243 -15.69 -2.42 13.62
C LEU A 243 -17.21 -2.59 13.75
N ALA A 244 -17.91 -2.81 12.63
CA ALA A 244 -19.36 -2.91 12.58
C ALA A 244 -19.89 -4.11 13.35
N SER A 245 -19.12 -5.20 13.44
CA SER A 245 -19.46 -6.39 14.24
C SER A 245 -19.62 -6.12 15.75
N ARG A 246 -19.13 -4.97 16.25
CA ARG A 246 -19.21 -4.59 17.67
C ARG A 246 -19.80 -3.21 17.91
N LEU A 247 -19.46 -2.24 17.07
CA LEU A 247 -19.84 -0.83 17.24
C LEU A 247 -21.06 -0.44 16.40
N GLY A 248 -21.51 -1.33 15.52
CA GLY A 248 -22.55 -1.04 14.55
C GLY A 248 -22.05 -0.24 13.32
N PRO A 249 -22.88 -0.15 12.28
CA PRO A 249 -22.48 0.34 10.96
C PRO A 249 -22.11 1.84 10.93
N VAL A 250 -22.78 2.68 11.72
CA VAL A 250 -22.55 4.12 11.73
C VAL A 250 -21.18 4.46 12.31
N TRP A 251 -20.85 3.93 13.49
CA TRP A 251 -19.55 4.13 14.11
C TRP A 251 -18.42 3.50 13.28
N ALA A 252 -18.66 2.35 12.65
CA ALA A 252 -17.71 1.76 11.73
C ALA A 252 -17.42 2.66 10.51
N ALA A 253 -18.45 3.31 9.95
CA ALA A 253 -18.28 4.25 8.84
C ALA A 253 -17.42 5.46 9.25
N LEU A 254 -17.73 6.07 10.40
CA LEU A 254 -17.03 7.25 10.90
C LEU A 254 -15.56 6.94 11.22
N LEU A 255 -15.31 5.88 11.99
CA LEU A 255 -13.96 5.51 12.40
C LEU A 255 -13.10 5.02 11.22
N SER A 256 -13.66 4.22 10.30
CA SER A 256 -12.95 3.80 9.10
C SER A 256 -12.59 5.00 8.22
N SER A 257 -13.51 5.95 8.04
CA SER A 257 -13.24 7.17 7.25
C SER A 257 -12.22 8.09 7.90
N LEU A 258 -12.26 8.23 9.22
CA LEU A 258 -11.28 9.02 9.98
C LEU A 258 -9.87 8.41 9.87
N LEU A 259 -9.74 7.08 10.03
CA LEU A 259 -8.46 6.39 9.89
C LEU A 259 -7.93 6.46 8.46
N PHE A 260 -8.81 6.36 7.46
CA PHE A 260 -8.46 6.54 6.06
C PHE A 260 -7.88 7.93 5.80
N ALA A 261 -8.57 8.99 6.23
CA ALA A 261 -8.10 10.37 6.10
C ALA A 261 -6.78 10.59 6.85
N ALA A 262 -6.62 10.04 8.05
CA ALA A 262 -5.40 10.15 8.83
C ALA A 262 -4.18 9.51 8.14
N LEU A 263 -4.36 8.38 7.46
CA LEU A 263 -3.28 7.73 6.71
C LEU A 263 -2.86 8.49 5.44
N HIS A 264 -3.69 9.43 4.97
CA HIS A 264 -3.34 10.35 3.88
C HIS A 264 -2.64 11.63 4.37
N ALA A 265 -2.42 11.79 5.69
CA ALA A 265 -1.81 12.99 6.24
C ALA A 265 -0.45 13.37 5.61
N PRO A 266 0.48 12.44 5.30
CA PRO A 266 1.74 12.80 4.66
C PRO A 266 1.59 13.59 3.35
N GLU A 267 0.52 13.34 2.58
CA GLU A 267 0.25 14.07 1.33
C GLU A 267 -0.60 15.33 1.57
N LYS A 268 -1.51 15.30 2.56
CA LYS A 268 -2.53 16.34 2.73
C LYS A 268 -2.15 17.43 3.73
N LEU A 269 -1.18 17.21 4.63
CA LEU A 269 -0.76 18.20 5.63
C LEU A 269 -0.24 19.51 5.02
N HIS A 270 0.34 19.45 3.82
CA HIS A 270 0.85 20.63 3.11
C HIS A 270 -0.27 21.50 2.50
N TYR A 271 -1.48 20.95 2.38
CA TYR A 271 -2.66 21.65 1.89
C TYR A 271 -3.92 21.09 2.59
N PRO A 272 -4.25 21.57 3.81
CA PRO A 272 -5.32 21.01 4.64
C PRO A 272 -6.72 20.92 4.01
N PRO A 273 -7.16 21.81 3.10
CA PRO A 273 -8.43 21.60 2.40
C PRO A 273 -8.48 20.28 1.63
N GLY A 274 -7.32 19.73 1.24
CA GLY A 274 -7.17 18.38 0.69
C GLY A 274 -7.41 17.24 1.69
N PHE A 275 -7.89 17.49 2.91
CA PHE A 275 -8.49 16.43 3.73
C PHE A 275 -9.99 16.26 3.46
N VAL A 276 -10.65 17.30 2.92
CA VAL A 276 -12.09 17.27 2.63
C VAL A 276 -12.40 16.19 1.60
N ASP A 277 -11.60 16.10 0.55
CA ASP A 277 -11.80 15.21 -0.58
C ASP A 277 -11.67 13.72 -0.19
N VAL A 278 -10.58 13.35 0.50
CA VAL A 278 -10.33 11.98 0.99
C VAL A 278 -11.35 11.57 2.05
N THR A 279 -11.80 12.50 2.90
CA THR A 279 -12.82 12.24 3.91
C THR A 279 -14.20 12.05 3.28
N LEU A 280 -14.58 12.89 2.31
CA LEU A 280 -15.86 12.76 1.59
C LEU A 280 -15.91 11.46 0.80
N LEU A 281 -14.86 11.18 0.02
CA LEU A 281 -14.71 9.95 -0.74
C LEU A 281 -14.89 8.74 0.19
N ALA A 282 -14.24 8.80 1.35
CA ALA A 282 -14.28 7.75 2.33
C ALA A 282 -15.69 7.49 2.89
N LEU A 283 -16.39 8.56 3.26
CA LEU A 283 -17.76 8.50 3.79
C LEU A 283 -18.75 8.01 2.73
N ILE A 284 -18.63 8.50 1.50
CA ILE A 284 -19.48 8.09 0.36
C ILE A 284 -19.30 6.60 0.08
N ASN A 285 -18.06 6.09 0.04
CA ASN A 285 -17.80 4.66 -0.16
C ASN A 285 -18.34 3.80 0.99
N CYS A 286 -18.27 4.27 2.24
CA CYS A 286 -18.95 3.61 3.36
C CYS A 286 -20.48 3.60 3.19
N GLY A 287 -21.08 4.71 2.75
CA GLY A 287 -22.51 4.82 2.48
C GLY A 287 -22.98 3.90 1.35
N LEU A 288 -22.24 3.88 0.23
CA LEU A 288 -22.47 2.95 -0.89
C LEU A 288 -22.39 1.51 -0.42
N ARG A 289 -21.35 1.16 0.35
CA ARG A 289 -21.22 -0.19 0.88
C ARG A 289 -22.40 -0.58 1.78
N LEU A 290 -22.83 0.31 2.66
CA LEU A 290 -23.96 0.05 3.56
C LEU A 290 -25.27 -0.14 2.81
N ARG A 291 -25.51 0.67 1.79
CA ARG A 291 -26.73 0.59 0.97
C ARG A 291 -26.76 -0.63 0.08
N LEU A 292 -25.61 -1.04 -0.45
CA LEU A 292 -25.52 -2.02 -1.53
C LEU A 292 -25.04 -3.40 -1.07
N GLY A 293 -24.48 -3.50 0.14
CA GLY A 293 -23.82 -4.72 0.62
C GLY A 293 -22.64 -5.15 -0.27
N SER A 294 -22.03 -4.21 -1.00
CA SER A 294 -20.96 -4.45 -1.96
C SER A 294 -19.92 -3.33 -1.91
N ILE A 295 -18.64 -3.69 -2.00
CA ILE A 295 -17.55 -2.71 -2.09
C ILE A 295 -17.18 -2.36 -3.54
N ARG A 296 -17.67 -3.12 -4.53
CA ARG A 296 -17.25 -2.95 -5.93
C ARG A 296 -17.70 -1.62 -6.55
N PRO A 297 -18.91 -1.09 -6.28
CA PRO A 297 -19.26 0.26 -6.69
C PRO A 297 -18.37 1.33 -6.05
N GLY A 298 -17.98 1.16 -4.78
CA GLY A 298 -17.03 2.06 -4.11
C GLY A 298 -15.64 2.02 -4.76
N ILE A 299 -15.16 0.84 -5.16
CA ILE A 299 -13.93 0.68 -5.95
C ILE A 299 -14.03 1.45 -7.28
N ALA A 300 -15.14 1.29 -8.01
CA ALA A 300 -15.33 1.99 -9.29
C ALA A 300 -15.35 3.52 -9.11
N LEU A 301 -16.03 4.00 -8.06
CA LEU A 301 -16.03 5.42 -7.68
C LEU A 301 -14.60 5.89 -7.42
N HIS A 302 -13.84 5.17 -6.60
CA HIS A 302 -12.49 5.53 -6.20
C HIS A 302 -11.50 5.53 -7.39
N ILE A 303 -11.56 4.52 -8.26
CA ILE A 303 -10.78 4.48 -9.51
C ILE A 303 -11.10 5.69 -10.39
N ALA A 304 -12.40 5.97 -10.59
CA ALA A 304 -12.84 7.09 -11.40
C ALA A 304 -12.41 8.43 -10.79
N TYR A 305 -12.47 8.55 -9.47
CA TYR A 305 -12.03 9.72 -8.73
C TYR A 305 -10.51 9.97 -8.90
N ASN A 306 -9.66 8.98 -8.61
CA ASN A 306 -8.21 9.13 -8.75
C ASN A 306 -7.81 9.42 -10.20
N THR A 307 -8.41 8.70 -11.15
CA THR A 307 -8.14 8.90 -12.60
C THR A 307 -8.60 10.28 -13.05
N GLY A 308 -9.79 10.71 -12.64
CA GLY A 308 -10.37 11.99 -13.03
C GLY A 308 -9.60 13.18 -12.49
N LEU A 309 -9.18 13.15 -11.22
CA LEU A 309 -8.34 14.21 -10.65
C LEU A 309 -6.97 14.27 -11.29
N LEU A 310 -6.36 13.14 -11.59
CA LEU A 310 -5.10 13.11 -12.31
C LEU A 310 -5.23 13.75 -13.70
N LEU A 311 -6.28 13.41 -14.45
CA LEU A 311 -6.54 14.00 -15.77
C LEU A 311 -6.89 15.49 -15.70
N ALA A 312 -7.49 15.93 -14.59
CA ALA A 312 -7.82 17.34 -14.36
C ALA A 312 -6.62 18.15 -13.83
N ALA A 313 -5.55 17.50 -13.36
CA ALA A 313 -4.39 18.18 -12.78
C ALA A 313 -3.78 19.27 -13.69
N PRO A 314 -3.63 19.07 -15.02
CA PRO A 314 -3.13 20.11 -15.91
C PRO A 314 -4.06 21.33 -16.05
N LEU A 315 -5.36 21.18 -15.75
CA LEU A 315 -6.36 22.26 -15.86
C LEU A 315 -6.36 23.20 -14.65
N LEU A 316 -5.63 22.85 -13.60
CA LEU A 316 -5.50 23.61 -12.36
C LEU A 316 -4.34 24.63 -12.39
N HIS A 317 -3.66 24.76 -13.54
CA HIS A 317 -2.54 25.66 -13.79
C HIS A 317 -2.95 26.89 -14.62
#